data_AF-A0A482YVT7-F1
#
_entry.id   AF-A0A482YVT7-F1
#
_cell.length_a   1.000
_cell.length_b   1.000
_cell.length_c   1.000
_cell.angle_alpha   90.00
_cell.angle_beta   90.00
_cell.angle_gamma   90.00
#
_symmetry.space_group_name_H-M   'P 1'
#
loop_
_entity.id
_entity.type
_entity.pdbx_description
1 polymer ?
#
loop_
_entity_poly.entity_id
_entity_poly.type
_entity_poly.pdbx_seq_one_letter_code
_entity_poly.pdbx_strand_id
1 'polypeptide(L)'
;MDNQNKICSVDDCNREVFTELSQNKCVLHCEKPRDKNRHGESYHLLGRGFYAELKKYIENKERKISKTVTLVFKGVHFPYIDPRDETDDIDGNYGYVHFFTRKVLFDDCHFYTLWSKEDFPANSVEFYGCVFYTDYNIIGLDREIYLNCNFEEQVSTHEKNITPSLEIYTCTFQKEVIFDDALIKSNIFIVSDSKRQSIFHDKLKFNNCIFDNPQELFLDSNSQDLSIELNGCQFRKKFKIRSIEAEGDYIEQQRNKVKLESLQIIDCTAEDGAYLRFGFLNIKNFVLQNLRLPQNAELNIGDCRFKRFRLSNFRNIGKFKLYKTNILENEKGQSFQIENTSIGDADFQGVNLLSFDAVKLFDNIFHNLKYTNIIWKNLVEVGEITSDKNRLEKQQDTYRTLKNVTQANSDYPQAIEFYAREMKNYKDLVKSNKNDYSLSDRITLWFNNWTNDFGLNWWKPLLILLVLTLLFYLLLLWSLDMPILNSDHWQYIIQFLNPIHKFDWVIGFLPNLINVIFKVFEGLLIYQIIQAFRKYTRKL
;
A
#
# COMPACT_ATOMS: atom_id res chain seq x y z
N MET A 1 50.74 -3.50 46.05
CA MET A 1 49.72 -2.46 45.81
C MET A 1 49.47 -2.50 44.31
N ASP A 2 48.26 -2.92 43.93
CA ASP A 2 47.75 -3.14 42.54
C ASP A 2 48.58 -4.17 41.73
N ASN A 3 48.20 -4.74 40.57
CA ASN A 3 46.92 -5.10 39.92
C ASN A 3 45.80 -4.05 39.70
N GLN A 4 45.61 -3.59 38.45
CA GLN A 4 44.49 -2.77 37.96
C GLN A 4 44.48 -2.60 36.41
N ASN A 5 44.05 -3.62 35.68
CA ASN A 5 43.91 -3.75 34.22
C ASN A 5 43.91 -2.45 33.35
N LYS A 6 44.74 -2.40 32.30
CA LYS A 6 44.68 -1.40 31.21
C LYS A 6 44.24 -2.05 29.90
N ILE A 7 43.27 -1.42 29.24
CA ILE A 7 42.66 -1.81 27.94
C ILE A 7 43.32 -0.94 26.84
N CYS A 8 43.47 -1.47 25.63
CA CYS A 8 44.12 -0.79 24.49
C CYS A 8 43.12 -0.47 23.36
N SER A 9 43.42 0.56 22.57
CA SER A 9 42.69 0.96 21.36
C SER A 9 43.35 0.44 20.08
N VAL A 10 42.63 0.59 18.95
CA VAL A 10 42.84 -0.14 17.69
C VAL A 10 44.20 0.09 17.00
N ASP A 11 44.85 1.26 17.20
CA ASP A 11 46.08 1.61 16.47
C ASP A 11 47.40 1.03 17.08
N ASP A 12 47.37 0.48 18.30
CA ASP A 12 48.57 0.10 19.07
C ASP A 12 49.03 -1.37 18.92
N CYS A 13 48.55 -2.12 17.92
CA CYS A 13 48.92 -3.54 17.76
C CYS A 13 50.40 -3.81 17.39
N ASN A 14 51.25 -2.79 17.29
CA ASN A 14 52.71 -2.96 17.42
C ASN A 14 53.41 -1.72 18.04
N ARG A 15 53.88 -1.92 19.29
CA ARG A 15 54.90 -1.16 20.07
C ARG A 15 54.53 0.14 20.81
N GLU A 16 54.94 0.12 22.08
CA GLU A 16 55.44 1.24 22.92
C GLU A 16 54.46 2.07 23.77
N VAL A 17 53.91 1.41 24.79
CA VAL A 17 53.84 1.80 26.23
C VAL A 17 53.78 3.30 26.59
N PHE A 18 52.76 3.75 27.33
CA PHE A 18 52.90 4.21 28.76
C PHE A 18 51.57 4.55 29.50
N THR A 19 51.70 4.65 30.83
CA THR A 19 50.81 5.07 31.93
C THR A 19 49.66 6.05 31.59
N GLU A 20 48.44 5.96 32.15
CA GLU A 20 47.99 5.35 33.41
C GLU A 20 46.69 4.51 33.24
N LEU A 21 46.67 3.32 33.85
CA LEU A 21 45.55 2.47 34.29
C LEU A 21 46.30 1.25 34.87
N SER A 22 46.28 1.09 36.18
CA SER A 22 47.43 0.54 36.92
C SER A 22 47.49 -0.99 37.05
N GLN A 23 47.73 -1.70 35.93
CA GLN A 23 48.22 -3.10 35.78
C GLN A 23 47.25 -4.22 35.28
N ASN A 24 47.34 -4.50 33.98
CA ASN A 24 47.64 -5.83 33.41
C ASN A 24 46.65 -7.03 33.52
N LYS A 25 45.71 -7.11 32.57
CA LYS A 25 45.29 -8.36 31.86
C LYS A 25 44.53 -7.99 30.58
N CYS A 26 44.84 -8.63 29.46
CA CYS A 26 44.25 -8.36 28.13
C CYS A 26 43.38 -9.52 27.64
N VAL A 27 42.34 -9.25 26.86
CA VAL A 27 41.66 -10.26 26.02
C VAL A 27 41.55 -9.77 24.56
N LEU A 28 41.59 -10.74 23.66
CA LEU A 28 42.08 -10.77 22.29
C LEU A 28 41.47 -9.86 21.22
N HIS A 29 42.32 -9.66 20.21
CA HIS A 29 41.99 -9.57 18.80
C HIS A 29 41.77 -10.97 18.20
N CYS A 30 40.68 -11.17 17.46
CA CYS A 30 40.45 -12.40 16.68
C CYS A 30 40.40 -12.06 15.18
N GLU A 31 41.55 -12.06 14.50
CA GLU A 31 41.53 -12.20 13.04
C GLU A 31 40.98 -13.58 12.66
N LYS A 32 40.16 -13.62 11.62
CA LYS A 32 39.45 -14.80 11.12
C LYS A 32 40.36 -15.58 10.17
N PRO A 33 40.96 -16.73 10.55
CA PRO A 33 41.75 -17.53 9.63
C PRO A 33 40.80 -18.08 8.57
N ARG A 34 41.19 -18.00 7.28
CA ARG A 34 40.33 -18.44 6.16
C ARG A 34 40.18 -19.96 6.05
N ASP A 35 40.75 -20.74 6.97
CA ASP A 35 40.85 -22.20 6.88
C ASP A 35 39.80 -22.88 7.79
N LYS A 36 38.80 -23.52 7.17
CA LYS A 36 37.53 -23.91 7.83
C LYS A 36 37.62 -25.15 8.73
N ASN A 37 38.75 -25.86 8.77
CA ASN A 37 38.73 -27.29 9.14
C ASN A 37 39.30 -27.65 10.52
N ARG A 38 39.92 -26.73 11.26
CA ARG A 38 40.40 -26.93 12.65
C ARG A 38 40.33 -25.61 13.44
N HIS A 39 40.15 -25.70 14.76
CA HIS A 39 40.04 -24.61 15.76
C HIS A 39 38.62 -24.10 16.13
N GLY A 40 37.80 -24.96 16.73
CA GLY A 40 36.74 -24.48 17.64
C GLY A 40 37.32 -24.06 19.01
N GLU A 41 38.05 -24.98 19.65
CA GLU A 41 38.43 -24.93 21.08
C GLU A 41 39.16 -23.66 21.55
N SER A 42 39.98 -23.01 20.72
CA SER A 42 40.77 -21.86 21.16
C SER A 42 39.96 -20.59 21.38
N TYR A 43 38.83 -20.41 20.69
CA TYR A 43 38.03 -19.18 20.78
C TYR A 43 37.15 -19.18 22.05
N HIS A 44 36.63 -20.33 22.46
CA HIS A 44 35.77 -20.49 23.65
C HIS A 44 36.41 -20.01 24.96
N LEU A 45 37.68 -20.40 25.19
CA LEU A 45 38.40 -20.07 26.43
C LEU A 45 38.58 -18.55 26.65
N LEU A 46 38.52 -17.78 25.57
CA LEU A 46 38.87 -16.36 25.56
C LEU A 46 37.66 -15.47 25.83
N GLY A 47 36.51 -15.80 25.26
CA GLY A 47 35.23 -15.19 25.64
C GLY A 47 34.96 -15.35 27.14
N ARG A 48 35.00 -16.60 27.65
CA ARG A 48 34.81 -16.90 29.09
C ARG A 48 35.75 -16.06 30.00
N GLY A 49 37.02 -15.92 29.61
CA GLY A 49 38.00 -15.11 30.36
C GLY A 49 37.67 -13.62 30.39
N PHE A 50 37.18 -13.06 29.29
CA PHE A 50 36.75 -11.65 29.22
C PHE A 50 35.53 -11.38 30.10
N TYR A 51 34.46 -12.15 29.95
CA TYR A 51 33.21 -11.91 30.70
C TYR A 51 33.39 -12.11 32.20
N ALA A 52 34.24 -13.07 32.63
CA ALA A 52 34.59 -13.24 34.04
C ALA A 52 35.35 -12.05 34.66
N GLU A 53 36.25 -11.39 33.93
CA GLU A 53 36.93 -10.18 34.40
C GLU A 53 36.03 -8.92 34.31
N LEU A 54 35.16 -8.84 33.29
CA LEU A 54 34.16 -7.78 33.16
C LEU A 54 33.15 -7.79 34.32
N LYS A 55 32.65 -8.97 34.69
CA LYS A 55 31.77 -9.19 35.86
C LYS A 55 32.43 -8.69 37.16
N LYS A 56 33.68 -9.09 37.41
CA LYS A 56 34.48 -8.60 38.56
C LYS A 56 34.67 -7.09 38.53
N TYR A 57 34.88 -6.48 37.36
CA TYR A 57 35.03 -5.03 37.24
C TYR A 57 33.74 -4.28 37.65
N ILE A 58 32.59 -4.75 37.16
CA ILE A 58 31.27 -4.18 37.48
C ILE A 58 30.97 -4.31 38.97
N GLU A 59 31.06 -5.52 39.54
CA GLU A 59 30.85 -5.75 40.97
C GLU A 59 31.75 -4.86 41.85
N ASN A 60 33.03 -4.69 41.49
CA ASN A 60 33.97 -3.87 42.24
C ASN A 60 33.67 -2.35 42.13
N LYS A 61 33.08 -1.90 41.01
CA LYS A 61 32.60 -0.51 40.86
C LYS A 61 31.33 -0.27 41.66
N GLU A 62 30.37 -1.20 41.61
CA GLU A 62 29.09 -1.09 42.32
C GLU A 62 29.26 -1.10 43.83
N ARG A 63 30.09 -2.01 44.39
CA ARG A 63 30.38 -2.06 45.85
C ARG A 63 30.97 -0.76 46.40
N LYS A 64 31.57 0.09 45.56
CA LYS A 64 32.27 1.32 45.99
C LYS A 64 31.42 2.59 45.93
N ILE A 65 30.24 2.60 45.31
CA ILE A 65 29.54 3.86 44.97
C ILE A 65 28.02 3.75 45.20
N SER A 66 27.43 4.73 45.88
CA SER A 66 25.99 4.71 46.19
C SER A 66 25.11 5.14 44.99
N LYS A 67 24.31 4.19 44.49
CA LYS A 67 23.02 4.34 43.77
C LYS A 67 22.91 5.20 42.48
N THR A 68 23.93 5.93 42.03
CA THR A 68 23.85 6.77 40.80
C THR A 68 25.07 6.71 39.89
N VAL A 69 25.67 5.53 39.70
CA VAL A 69 26.76 5.33 38.73
C VAL A 69 26.20 5.17 37.32
N THR A 70 26.79 5.89 36.35
CA THR A 70 26.75 5.52 34.93
C THR A 70 28.00 4.72 34.63
N LEU A 71 27.85 3.49 34.12
CA LEU A 71 28.98 2.74 33.57
C LEU A 71 29.23 3.18 32.13
N VAL A 72 30.50 3.38 31.77
CA VAL A 72 30.90 3.80 30.42
C VAL A 72 31.94 2.83 29.89
N PHE A 73 31.68 2.30 28.71
CA PHE A 73 32.57 1.46 27.92
C PHE A 73 32.86 2.18 26.61
N LYS A 74 34.15 2.38 26.28
CA LYS A 74 34.56 3.04 25.04
C LYS A 74 35.53 2.17 24.26
N GLY A 75 35.30 1.96 22.96
CA GLY A 75 36.18 1.20 22.08
C GLY A 75 36.30 -0.29 22.44
N VAL A 76 35.30 -0.86 23.12
CA VAL A 76 35.37 -2.24 23.63
C VAL A 76 34.82 -3.22 22.60
N HIS A 77 35.58 -4.29 22.33
CA HIS A 77 35.14 -5.42 21.53
C HIS A 77 34.62 -6.52 22.45
N PHE A 78 33.32 -6.82 22.36
CA PHE A 78 32.62 -7.86 23.11
C PHE A 78 32.61 -9.14 22.26
N PRO A 79 33.43 -10.16 22.58
CA PRO A 79 33.59 -11.34 21.74
C PRO A 79 32.36 -12.26 21.79
N TYR A 80 32.15 -13.05 20.74
CA TYR A 80 31.10 -14.07 20.70
C TYR A 80 31.24 -15.07 21.87
N ILE A 81 30.13 -15.33 22.57
CA ILE A 81 29.98 -16.47 23.47
C ILE A 81 29.19 -17.55 22.71
N ASP A 82 29.63 -18.81 22.76
CA ASP A 82 28.81 -19.92 22.27
C ASP A 82 27.71 -20.20 23.30
N PRO A 83 26.42 -20.26 22.94
CA PRO A 83 25.34 -20.55 23.90
C PRO A 83 25.51 -21.88 24.66
N ARG A 84 26.31 -22.82 24.16
CA ARG A 84 26.66 -24.06 24.86
C ARG A 84 27.62 -23.81 26.04
N ASP A 85 28.44 -22.76 25.97
CA ASP A 85 29.31 -22.34 27.06
C ASP A 85 28.52 -21.75 28.25
N GLU A 86 27.28 -21.29 28.04
CA GLU A 86 26.38 -20.79 29.09
C GLU A 86 25.81 -21.93 29.95
N THR A 87 25.50 -23.09 29.34
CA THR A 87 24.81 -24.20 30.02
C THR A 87 25.71 -25.11 30.84
N ASP A 88 27.01 -25.15 30.53
CA ASP A 88 27.95 -26.10 31.14
C ASP A 88 28.54 -25.62 32.49
N ASP A 89 28.30 -24.37 32.91
CA ASP A 89 28.84 -23.84 34.16
C ASP A 89 27.94 -24.10 35.36
N ILE A 90 28.03 -25.33 35.90
CA ILE A 90 27.34 -25.81 37.10
C ILE A 90 27.57 -24.89 38.33
N ASP A 91 28.68 -24.14 38.36
CA ASP A 91 29.03 -23.23 39.45
C ASP A 91 28.52 -21.78 39.27
N GLY A 92 27.92 -21.42 38.12
CA GLY A 92 27.32 -20.10 37.86
C GLY A 92 28.30 -18.91 37.82
N ASN A 93 29.60 -19.15 37.74
CA ASN A 93 30.64 -18.13 37.73
C ASN A 93 30.68 -17.33 36.42
N TYR A 94 30.54 -18.00 35.27
CA TYR A 94 30.50 -17.38 33.94
C TYR A 94 29.12 -16.85 33.53
N GLY A 95 28.08 -17.12 34.33
CA GLY A 95 26.71 -16.64 34.06
C GLY A 95 26.60 -15.12 33.92
N TYR A 96 25.61 -14.70 33.13
CA TYR A 96 25.29 -13.35 32.63
C TYR A 96 25.93 -12.17 33.38
N VAL A 97 26.47 -11.21 32.62
CA VAL A 97 27.12 -10.03 33.18
C VAL A 97 26.06 -9.00 33.57
N HIS A 98 25.43 -9.24 34.72
CA HIS A 98 24.37 -8.39 35.26
C HIS A 98 24.86 -6.96 35.56
N PHE A 99 24.41 -6.00 34.77
CA PHE A 99 24.59 -4.57 35.03
C PHE A 99 23.49 -4.05 36.00
N PHE A 100 23.76 -4.01 37.32
CA PHE A 100 22.78 -3.50 38.31
C PHE A 100 22.74 -1.96 38.42
N THR A 101 23.44 -1.25 37.54
CA THR A 101 23.47 0.22 37.51
C THR A 101 22.26 0.83 36.80
N ARG A 102 21.88 2.06 37.18
CA ARG A 102 20.75 2.76 36.54
C ARG A 102 20.98 3.12 35.06
N LYS A 103 22.24 3.23 34.64
CA LYS A 103 22.60 3.61 33.27
C LYS A 103 23.91 2.96 32.83
N VAL A 104 23.89 2.34 31.66
CA VAL A 104 25.08 1.86 30.95
C VAL A 104 25.23 2.62 29.64
N LEU A 105 26.47 2.97 29.28
CA LEU A 105 26.84 3.73 28.10
C LEU A 105 27.91 2.95 27.32
N PHE A 106 27.65 2.70 26.04
CA PHE A 106 28.60 2.11 25.11
C PHE A 106 28.92 3.12 24.00
N ASP A 107 30.20 3.35 23.74
CA ASP A 107 30.71 4.39 22.86
C ASP A 107 31.78 3.80 21.93
N ASP A 108 31.53 3.79 20.61
CA ASP A 108 32.37 3.14 19.60
C ASP A 108 32.69 1.66 19.90
N CYS A 109 31.72 0.91 20.45
CA CYS A 109 31.90 -0.50 20.83
C CYS A 109 31.47 -1.49 19.73
N HIS A 110 32.07 -2.67 19.73
CA HIS A 110 31.82 -3.73 18.75
C HIS A 110 31.26 -4.98 19.45
N PHE A 111 30.10 -5.46 18.99
CA PHE A 111 29.38 -6.59 19.59
C PHE A 111 29.38 -7.78 18.64
N TYR A 112 30.02 -8.87 19.06
CA TYR A 112 30.03 -10.15 18.36
C TYR A 112 29.20 -11.21 19.09
N THR A 113 28.50 -10.85 20.17
CA THR A 113 27.64 -11.76 20.94
C THR A 113 26.19 -11.30 20.92
N LEU A 114 25.28 -12.25 21.03
CA LEU A 114 23.92 -12.01 21.47
C LEU A 114 23.96 -11.50 22.91
N TRP A 115 23.11 -10.51 23.23
CA TRP A 115 22.84 -10.06 24.58
C TRP A 115 21.34 -10.14 24.85
N SER A 116 20.99 -10.47 26.10
CA SER A 116 19.63 -10.65 26.56
C SER A 116 19.24 -9.54 27.55
N LYS A 117 17.96 -9.48 27.91
CA LYS A 117 17.51 -8.63 29.01
C LYS A 117 18.05 -9.06 30.37
N GLU A 118 18.35 -10.35 30.54
CA GLU A 118 18.85 -10.89 31.80
C GLU A 118 20.27 -10.37 32.11
N ASP A 119 21.06 -10.09 31.08
CA ASP A 119 22.34 -9.35 31.21
C ASP A 119 22.16 -7.92 31.74
N PHE A 120 21.01 -7.29 31.51
CA PHE A 120 20.77 -5.88 31.84
C PHE A 120 19.62 -5.67 32.85
N PRO A 121 19.85 -5.87 34.15
CA PRO A 121 18.98 -5.31 35.20
C PRO A 121 19.08 -3.77 35.33
N ALA A 122 19.51 -3.06 34.27
CA ALA A 122 19.69 -1.62 34.22
C ALA A 122 18.42 -0.89 33.78
N ASN A 123 18.12 0.26 34.39
CA ASN A 123 17.01 1.11 33.95
C ASN A 123 17.28 1.82 32.60
N SER A 124 18.53 1.92 32.16
CA SER A 124 18.82 2.51 30.87
C SER A 124 20.11 2.03 30.24
N VAL A 125 20.08 1.89 28.91
CA VAL A 125 21.25 1.61 28.09
C VAL A 125 21.28 2.58 26.90
N GLU A 126 22.47 3.07 26.58
CA GLU A 126 22.68 3.96 25.44
C GLU A 126 23.91 3.50 24.65
N PHE A 127 23.75 3.34 23.34
CA PHE A 127 24.78 2.93 22.39
C PHE A 127 25.07 4.06 21.42
N TYR A 128 26.35 4.41 21.25
CA TYR A 128 26.84 5.48 20.39
C TYR A 128 27.91 4.92 19.47
N GLY A 129 27.75 5.08 18.14
CA GLY A 129 28.74 4.63 17.14
C GLY A 129 29.01 3.11 17.12
N CYS A 130 28.16 2.31 17.76
CA CYS A 130 28.42 0.89 17.99
C CYS A 130 28.09 0.01 16.78
N VAL A 131 28.77 -1.12 16.64
CA VAL A 131 28.54 -2.10 15.55
C VAL A 131 28.16 -3.46 16.12
N PHE A 132 27.08 -4.04 15.59
CA PHE A 132 26.56 -5.36 15.97
C PHE A 132 26.73 -6.35 14.80
N TYR A 133 27.53 -7.40 15.00
CA TYR A 133 27.93 -8.37 13.97
C TYR A 133 27.17 -9.70 13.99
N THR A 134 26.25 -9.86 14.93
CA THR A 134 25.37 -11.02 15.07
C THR A 134 23.94 -10.55 15.14
N ASP A 135 23.00 -11.49 15.04
CA ASP A 135 21.60 -11.23 15.37
C ASP A 135 21.53 -10.54 16.74
N TYR A 136 20.62 -9.57 16.86
CA TYR A 136 20.54 -8.69 18.01
C TYR A 136 19.11 -8.54 18.48
N ASN A 137 18.88 -8.82 19.75
CA ASN A 137 17.58 -8.68 20.39
C ASN A 137 17.52 -7.35 21.14
N ILE A 138 16.53 -6.51 20.82
CA ILE A 138 16.28 -5.29 21.57
C ILE A 138 15.97 -5.68 23.03
N ILE A 139 16.69 -5.06 23.95
CA ILE A 139 16.83 -5.54 25.33
C ILE A 139 15.56 -5.28 26.14
N GLY A 140 14.80 -4.23 25.81
CA GLY A 140 13.51 -3.94 26.45
C GLY A 140 13.65 -3.29 27.83
N LEU A 141 14.66 -2.43 28.01
CA LEU A 141 14.96 -1.70 29.25
C LEU A 141 14.24 -0.36 29.33
N ASP A 142 13.85 0.06 30.54
CA ASP A 142 13.15 1.33 30.90
C ASP A 142 13.47 2.55 30.00
N ARG A 143 14.71 2.70 29.54
CA ARG A 143 15.09 3.52 28.38
C ARG A 143 16.24 2.89 27.57
N GLU A 144 16.12 2.87 26.26
CA GLU A 144 17.07 2.18 25.37
C GLU A 144 17.35 3.05 24.14
N ILE A 145 18.59 3.51 23.96
CA ILE A 145 18.96 4.48 22.91
C ILE A 145 20.04 3.91 22.01
N TYR A 146 19.87 4.08 20.70
CA TYR A 146 20.91 3.81 19.70
C TYR A 146 21.14 5.08 18.87
N LEU A 147 22.38 5.56 18.83
CA LEU A 147 22.79 6.70 17.99
C LEU A 147 23.97 6.30 17.09
N ASN A 148 23.83 6.51 15.78
CA ASN A 148 24.87 6.16 14.78
C ASN A 148 25.32 4.69 14.82
N CYS A 149 24.47 3.75 15.25
CA CYS A 149 24.83 2.34 15.34
C CYS A 149 24.62 1.58 14.02
N ASN A 150 25.37 0.51 13.79
CA ASN A 150 25.26 -0.31 12.58
C ASN A 150 24.99 -1.76 12.95
N PHE A 151 23.95 -2.36 12.36
CA PHE A 151 23.50 -3.73 12.59
C PHE A 151 23.70 -4.53 11.30
N GLU A 152 24.70 -5.41 11.29
CA GLU A 152 25.10 -6.22 10.12
C GLU A 152 24.19 -7.43 9.89
N GLU A 153 23.53 -7.91 10.95
CA GLU A 153 22.63 -9.07 10.93
C GLU A 153 21.21 -8.69 11.46
N GLN A 154 20.35 -9.68 11.72
CA GLN A 154 18.93 -9.45 12.04
C GLN A 154 18.73 -8.71 13.37
N VAL A 155 17.78 -7.77 13.41
CA VAL A 155 17.34 -7.16 14.68
C VAL A 155 15.95 -7.64 15.01
N SER A 156 15.74 -8.19 16.22
CA SER A 156 14.44 -8.73 16.64
C SER A 156 14.00 -8.20 18.01
N THR A 157 12.74 -8.44 18.36
CA THR A 157 12.22 -8.15 19.70
C THR A 157 11.51 -9.37 20.28
N HIS A 158 12.10 -10.01 21.27
CA HIS A 158 11.55 -11.25 21.84
C HIS A 158 10.54 -11.05 22.98
N GLU A 159 10.40 -9.83 23.52
CA GLU A 159 9.51 -9.54 24.65
C GLU A 159 8.14 -8.95 24.25
N LYS A 160 7.08 -9.59 24.74
CA LYS A 160 5.67 -9.17 24.62
C LYS A 160 5.32 -7.80 25.23
N ASN A 161 6.27 -7.13 25.88
CA ASN A 161 6.10 -5.82 26.49
C ASN A 161 7.38 -4.99 26.32
N ILE A 162 7.66 -4.56 25.09
CA ILE A 162 8.55 -3.41 24.83
C ILE A 162 7.90 -2.11 25.30
N THR A 163 7.58 -2.04 26.60
CA THR A 163 7.08 -0.83 27.24
C THR A 163 8.17 0.00 27.92
N PRO A 164 9.25 0.36 27.19
CA PRO A 164 10.01 1.56 27.48
C PRO A 164 10.24 2.51 26.29
N SER A 165 11.02 3.57 26.52
CA SER A 165 11.45 4.49 25.46
C SER A 165 12.63 3.92 24.68
N LEU A 166 12.34 3.13 23.64
CA LEU A 166 13.27 2.78 22.58
C LEU A 166 13.43 3.99 21.65
N GLU A 167 14.64 4.52 21.53
CA GLU A 167 14.96 5.68 20.71
C GLU A 167 16.08 5.32 19.71
N ILE A 168 15.73 5.13 18.42
CA ILE A 168 16.69 4.78 17.36
C ILE A 168 16.97 6.00 16.48
N TYR A 169 18.23 6.46 16.47
CA TYR A 169 18.71 7.62 15.75
C TYR A 169 19.87 7.25 14.80
N THR A 170 19.77 7.62 13.52
CA THR A 170 20.87 7.48 12.53
C THR A 170 21.51 6.09 12.47
N CYS A 171 20.73 5.04 12.73
CA CYS A 171 21.26 3.68 12.71
C CYS A 171 21.09 3.03 11.32
N THR A 172 22.02 2.17 10.95
CA THR A 172 21.95 1.41 9.68
C THR A 172 21.60 -0.04 9.98
N PHE A 173 20.61 -0.59 9.27
CA PHE A 173 20.17 -1.98 9.39
C PHE A 173 20.39 -2.69 8.05
N GLN A 174 21.34 -3.63 8.01
CA GLN A 174 21.70 -4.38 6.80
C GLN A 174 20.72 -5.54 6.49
N LYS A 175 20.02 -6.04 7.51
CA LYS A 175 19.02 -7.13 7.43
C LYS A 175 17.64 -6.68 7.89
N GLU A 176 16.71 -7.63 7.96
CA GLU A 176 15.38 -7.39 8.49
C GLU A 176 15.36 -7.01 9.97
N VAL A 177 14.44 -6.10 10.30
CA VAL A 177 14.12 -5.65 11.65
C VAL A 177 12.70 -6.11 11.99
N ILE A 178 12.55 -6.95 13.01
CA ILE A 178 11.28 -7.57 13.39
C ILE A 178 10.84 -7.13 14.79
N PHE A 179 9.64 -6.58 14.88
CA PHE A 179 8.92 -6.33 16.12
C PHE A 179 7.77 -7.34 16.25
N ASP A 180 7.81 -8.18 17.28
CA ASP A 180 6.81 -9.24 17.54
C ASP A 180 6.11 -9.03 18.89
N ASP A 181 4.77 -9.12 18.91
CA ASP A 181 3.90 -8.95 20.09
C ASP A 181 4.16 -7.65 20.90
N ALA A 182 4.72 -6.60 20.27
CA ALA A 182 5.23 -5.42 20.98
C ALA A 182 4.18 -4.34 21.30
N LEU A 183 4.16 -3.83 22.54
CA LEU A 183 3.34 -2.69 22.96
C LEU A 183 4.12 -1.36 22.89
N ILE A 184 3.99 -0.68 21.75
CA ILE A 184 4.78 0.48 21.36
C ILE A 184 4.21 1.76 22.00
N LYS A 185 4.69 2.07 23.21
CA LYS A 185 4.33 3.26 24.02
C LYS A 185 5.19 4.49 23.73
N SER A 186 6.28 4.34 23.02
CA SER A 186 7.24 5.41 22.68
C SER A 186 7.34 5.57 21.18
N ASN A 187 7.95 6.65 20.71
CA ASN A 187 8.25 6.79 19.29
C ASN A 187 9.54 6.02 19.02
N ILE A 188 9.47 4.89 18.30
CA ILE A 188 10.66 4.05 18.05
C ILE A 188 11.67 4.82 17.17
N PHE A 189 11.16 5.56 16.19
CA PHE A 189 11.94 6.31 15.21
C PHE A 189 11.70 7.82 15.41
N ILE A 190 12.40 8.42 16.38
CA ILE A 190 12.35 9.88 16.60
C ILE A 190 13.29 10.56 15.61
N VAL A 191 12.79 10.87 14.42
CA VAL A 191 13.43 11.85 13.53
C VAL A 191 12.98 13.25 13.97
N SER A 192 13.66 13.80 14.98
CA SER A 192 13.42 15.17 15.47
C SER A 192 14.06 16.25 14.60
N ASP A 193 15.02 15.88 13.76
CA ASP A 193 15.66 16.73 12.75
C ASP A 193 15.76 15.97 11.42
N SER A 194 15.43 16.63 10.31
CA SER A 194 15.38 16.06 8.96
C SER A 194 16.71 15.49 8.46
N LYS A 195 17.82 15.81 9.16
CA LYS A 195 19.18 15.41 8.81
C LYS A 195 19.67 14.13 9.48
N ARG A 196 18.85 13.48 10.32
CA ARG A 196 19.27 12.33 11.14
C ARG A 196 18.27 11.19 11.05
N GLN A 197 18.44 10.32 10.05
CA GLN A 197 17.54 9.20 9.75
C GLN A 197 18.25 7.86 9.80
N SER A 198 17.53 6.84 10.24
CA SER A 198 17.98 5.45 10.17
C SER A 198 17.74 4.88 8.77
N ILE A 199 18.68 4.08 8.28
CA ILE A 199 18.66 3.47 6.94
C ILE A 199 18.33 1.99 7.08
N PHE A 200 17.39 1.50 6.27
CA PHE A 200 17.00 0.08 6.23
C PHE A 200 17.24 -0.46 4.82
N HIS A 201 18.07 -1.49 4.71
CA HIS A 201 18.47 -2.07 3.42
C HIS A 201 17.63 -3.27 2.96
N ASP A 202 16.81 -3.85 3.85
CA ASP A 202 16.05 -5.07 3.57
C ASP A 202 14.57 -4.91 3.96
N LYS A 203 14.21 -5.21 5.22
CA LYS A 203 12.81 -5.36 5.62
C LYS A 203 12.54 -4.83 7.02
N LEU A 204 11.37 -4.22 7.21
CA LEU A 204 10.87 -3.78 8.52
C LEU A 204 9.50 -4.40 8.78
N LYS A 205 9.41 -5.25 9.80
CA LYS A 205 8.24 -6.09 10.06
C LYS A 205 7.69 -5.83 11.46
N PHE A 206 6.37 -5.64 11.55
CA PHE A 206 5.63 -5.55 12.81
C PHE A 206 4.56 -6.64 12.82
N ASN A 207 4.62 -7.59 13.76
CA ASN A 207 3.59 -8.61 13.93
C ASN A 207 2.92 -8.41 15.30
N ASN A 208 1.59 -8.40 15.32
CA ASN A 208 0.73 -8.24 16.52
C ASN A 208 1.02 -6.98 17.38
N CYS A 209 1.74 -6.00 16.84
CA CYS A 209 2.16 -4.81 17.57
C CYS A 209 1.01 -3.84 17.88
N ILE A 210 1.02 -3.22 19.06
CA ILE A 210 0.06 -2.20 19.48
C ILE A 210 0.74 -0.83 19.51
N PHE A 211 0.34 0.07 18.63
CA PHE A 211 0.84 1.45 18.56
C PHE A 211 0.02 2.36 19.47
N ASP A 212 0.44 2.46 20.73
CA ASP A 212 -0.25 3.21 21.79
C ASP A 212 0.06 4.72 21.73
N ASN A 213 1.18 5.13 21.11
CA ASN A 213 1.56 6.54 20.93
C ASN A 213 1.84 6.95 19.46
N PRO A 214 1.79 8.27 19.13
CA PRO A 214 1.86 8.78 17.77
C PRO A 214 3.18 8.49 17.02
N GLN A 215 3.20 7.47 16.15
CA GLN A 215 4.38 7.14 15.34
C GLN A 215 4.44 7.97 14.04
N GLU A 216 5.64 8.42 13.67
CA GLU A 216 5.96 8.86 12.31
C GLU A 216 7.26 8.19 11.87
N LEU A 217 7.16 7.16 11.03
CA LEU A 217 8.31 6.60 10.33
C LEU A 217 8.65 7.50 9.14
N PHE A 218 9.78 8.20 9.26
CA PHE A 218 10.37 8.92 8.13
C PHE A 218 11.43 8.04 7.49
N LEU A 219 11.40 7.98 6.16
CA LEU A 219 12.31 7.17 5.37
C LEU A 219 13.28 8.05 4.57
N ASP A 220 14.54 7.64 4.55
CA ASP A 220 15.62 8.28 3.81
C ASP A 220 15.65 7.78 2.36
N SER A 221 15.90 8.67 1.38
CA SER A 221 15.96 8.34 -0.05
C SER A 221 17.05 7.31 -0.41
N ASN A 222 18.05 7.11 0.46
CA ASN A 222 19.05 6.05 0.38
C ASN A 222 18.49 4.65 0.72
N SER A 223 17.32 4.56 1.36
CA SER A 223 16.60 3.30 1.57
C SER A 223 16.03 2.84 0.22
N GLN A 224 16.74 1.94 -0.46
CA GLN A 224 16.33 1.37 -1.74
C GLN A 224 15.75 -0.02 -1.54
N ASP A 225 14.62 -0.30 -2.19
CA ASP A 225 13.95 -1.61 -2.22
C ASP A 225 13.50 -2.18 -0.85
N LEU A 226 13.44 -1.33 0.18
CA LEU A 226 12.89 -1.64 1.50
C LEU A 226 11.46 -2.22 1.40
N SER A 227 11.20 -3.31 2.13
CA SER A 227 9.86 -3.84 2.35
C SER A 227 9.35 -3.56 3.76
N ILE A 228 8.14 -3.04 3.89
CA ILE A 228 7.49 -2.76 5.19
C ILE A 228 6.23 -3.63 5.32
N GLU A 229 6.14 -4.41 6.39
CA GLU A 229 5.02 -5.30 6.68
C GLU A 229 4.45 -5.03 8.09
N LEU A 230 3.13 -4.84 8.17
CA LEU A 230 2.38 -4.71 9.43
C LEU A 230 1.27 -5.76 9.44
N ASN A 231 1.41 -6.77 10.29
CA ASN A 231 0.52 -7.93 10.37
C ASN A 231 -0.16 -7.98 11.74
N GLY A 232 -1.50 -7.98 11.79
CA GLY A 232 -2.25 -8.09 13.05
C GLY A 232 -2.10 -6.89 14.01
N CYS A 233 -1.59 -5.75 13.54
CA CYS A 233 -1.30 -4.60 14.41
C CYS A 233 -2.55 -3.80 14.81
N GLN A 234 -2.48 -3.10 15.95
CA GLN A 234 -3.52 -2.19 16.44
C GLN A 234 -3.00 -0.75 16.52
N PHE A 235 -3.63 0.17 15.80
CA PHE A 235 -3.28 1.60 15.80
C PHE A 235 -4.23 2.39 16.72
N ARG A 236 -3.76 2.79 17.90
CA ARG A 236 -4.60 3.52 18.87
C ARG A 236 -4.67 5.02 18.60
N LYS A 237 -3.61 5.57 18.00
CA LYS A 237 -3.46 7.00 17.74
C LYS A 237 -3.04 7.21 16.29
N LYS A 238 -2.06 8.08 16.09
CA LYS A 238 -1.54 8.50 14.79
C LYS A 238 -0.39 7.59 14.37
N PHE A 239 -0.38 7.14 13.13
CA PHE A 239 0.69 6.34 12.53
C PHE A 239 0.96 6.87 11.13
N LYS A 240 2.21 7.22 10.82
CA LYS A 240 2.61 7.66 9.48
C LYS A 240 3.80 6.90 8.93
N ILE A 241 3.82 6.71 7.61
CA ILE A 241 5.02 6.39 6.84
C ILE A 241 5.14 7.42 5.72
N ARG A 242 6.28 8.10 5.63
CA ARG A 242 6.57 9.06 4.56
C ARG A 242 8.06 9.22 4.28
N SER A 243 8.41 9.58 3.05
CA SER A 243 9.72 10.16 2.74
C SER A 243 9.80 11.61 3.24
N ILE A 244 11.01 12.13 3.42
CA ILE A 244 11.20 13.59 3.50
C ILE A 244 10.78 14.23 2.17
N GLU A 245 10.08 15.35 2.25
CA GLU A 245 9.87 16.28 1.14
C GLU A 245 11.11 17.18 1.06
N ALA A 246 11.93 17.01 0.02
CA ALA A 246 13.16 17.78 -0.14
C ALA A 246 12.88 19.28 -0.36
N GLU A 247 13.78 20.14 0.11
CA GLU A 247 13.83 21.53 -0.35
C GLU A 247 14.25 21.54 -1.83
N GLY A 248 13.51 22.25 -2.68
CA GLY A 248 13.69 22.25 -4.12
C GLY A 248 12.39 22.53 -4.87
N ASP A 249 12.42 22.42 -6.19
CA ASP A 249 11.20 22.52 -7.01
C ASP A 249 10.34 21.23 -6.93
N TYR A 250 9.13 21.28 -7.50
CA TYR A 250 8.21 20.13 -7.48
C TYR A 250 8.77 18.90 -8.21
N ILE A 251 9.63 19.06 -9.21
CA ILE A 251 10.24 17.96 -9.98
C ILE A 251 11.33 17.30 -9.14
N GLU A 252 12.18 18.08 -8.48
CA GLU A 252 13.21 17.61 -7.54
C GLU A 252 12.58 16.86 -6.37
N GLN A 253 11.53 17.42 -5.78
CA GLN A 253 10.70 16.76 -4.77
C GLN A 253 10.21 15.39 -5.25
N GLN A 254 9.59 15.32 -6.43
CA GLN A 254 9.06 14.05 -6.97
C GLN A 254 10.15 13.00 -7.25
N ARG A 255 11.40 13.41 -7.54
CA ARG A 255 12.54 12.50 -7.74
C ARG A 255 13.04 11.89 -6.43
N ASN A 256 12.95 12.62 -5.33
CA ASN A 256 13.52 12.23 -4.03
C ASN A 256 12.62 11.30 -3.19
N LYS A 257 11.50 10.83 -3.74
CA LYS A 257 10.61 9.85 -3.09
C LYS A 257 11.29 8.50 -2.91
N VAL A 258 11.36 8.05 -1.66
CA VAL A 258 11.80 6.70 -1.26
C VAL A 258 11.12 5.60 -2.07
N LYS A 259 11.92 4.63 -2.49
CA LYS A 259 11.50 3.45 -3.25
C LYS A 259 11.31 2.25 -2.32
N LEU A 260 10.09 1.77 -2.20
CA LEU A 260 9.72 0.58 -1.45
C LEU A 260 9.44 -0.59 -2.41
N GLU A 261 9.99 -1.76 -2.13
CA GLU A 261 9.57 -3.00 -2.81
C GLU A 261 8.17 -3.40 -2.38
N SER A 262 7.85 -3.27 -1.09
CA SER A 262 6.48 -3.46 -0.62
C SER A 262 6.10 -2.59 0.59
N LEU A 263 4.82 -2.25 0.67
CA LEU A 263 4.17 -1.75 1.88
C LEU A 263 2.87 -2.54 2.06
N GLN A 264 2.83 -3.39 3.08
CA GLN A 264 1.73 -4.32 3.33
C GLN A 264 1.18 -4.10 4.74
N ILE A 265 -0.14 -3.96 4.85
CA ILE A 265 -0.87 -3.85 6.13
C ILE A 265 -1.99 -4.89 6.08
N ILE A 266 -1.86 -5.93 6.89
CA ILE A 266 -2.66 -7.16 6.82
C ILE A 266 -3.26 -7.45 8.20
N ASP A 267 -4.57 -7.70 8.27
CA ASP A 267 -5.29 -8.06 9.51
C ASP A 267 -5.22 -7.02 10.65
N CYS A 268 -4.85 -5.78 10.33
CA CYS A 268 -4.72 -4.70 11.29
C CYS A 268 -6.06 -4.03 11.65
N THR A 269 -6.09 -3.35 12.80
CA THR A 269 -7.23 -2.56 13.28
C THR A 269 -6.79 -1.17 13.74
N ALA A 270 -7.71 -0.21 13.75
CA ALA A 270 -7.50 1.10 14.34
C ALA A 270 -8.56 1.40 15.41
N GLU A 271 -8.19 2.15 16.45
CA GLU A 271 -9.15 2.66 17.44
C GLU A 271 -9.82 3.95 16.95
N ASP A 272 -10.81 4.42 17.70
CA ASP A 272 -11.58 5.60 17.34
C ASP A 272 -10.74 6.88 17.47
N GLY A 273 -10.76 7.73 16.44
CA GLY A 273 -9.89 8.91 16.35
C GLY A 273 -8.46 8.63 15.86
N ALA A 274 -8.11 7.37 15.53
CA ALA A 274 -6.81 7.04 14.95
C ALA A 274 -6.59 7.69 13.57
N TYR A 275 -5.33 8.03 13.26
CA TYR A 275 -4.96 8.72 12.00
C TYR A 275 -3.81 7.98 11.31
N LEU A 276 -4.10 7.33 10.18
CA LEU A 276 -3.12 6.62 9.37
C LEU A 276 -2.76 7.47 8.14
N ARG A 277 -1.47 7.73 7.89
CA ARG A 277 -1.04 8.39 6.65
C ARG A 277 0.16 7.71 5.99
N PHE A 278 -0.01 7.37 4.72
CA PHE A 278 1.04 6.87 3.84
C PHE A 278 1.21 7.88 2.71
N GLY A 279 2.37 8.51 2.58
CA GLY A 279 2.49 9.57 1.58
C GLY A 279 3.90 9.94 1.16
N PHE A 280 3.99 10.48 -0.06
CA PHE A 280 5.26 10.84 -0.69
C PHE A 280 6.20 9.64 -0.92
N LEU A 281 5.65 8.54 -1.45
CA LEU A 281 6.36 7.26 -1.62
C LEU A 281 6.26 6.71 -3.06
N ASN A 282 7.29 5.98 -3.49
CA ASN A 282 7.31 5.17 -4.71
C ASN A 282 7.24 3.70 -4.30
N ILE A 283 6.12 3.01 -4.52
CA ILE A 283 5.87 1.67 -3.95
C ILE A 283 5.59 0.66 -5.07
N LYS A 284 6.45 -0.36 -5.23
CA LYS A 284 6.19 -1.43 -6.20
C LYS A 284 4.93 -2.21 -5.81
N ASN A 285 4.83 -2.68 -4.57
CA ASN A 285 3.71 -3.53 -4.12
C ASN A 285 3.01 -2.96 -2.87
N PHE A 286 1.88 -2.27 -3.06
CA PHE A 286 1.06 -1.73 -1.96
C PHE A 286 -0.18 -2.60 -1.72
N VAL A 287 -0.35 -3.06 -0.48
CA VAL A 287 -1.46 -3.93 -0.07
C VAL A 287 -2.05 -3.46 1.25
N LEU A 288 -3.34 -3.12 1.27
CA LEU A 288 -4.15 -3.10 2.50
C LEU A 288 -5.12 -4.29 2.45
N GLN A 289 -5.02 -5.20 3.40
CA GLN A 289 -5.87 -6.38 3.50
C GLN A 289 -6.49 -6.51 4.88
N ASN A 290 -7.80 -6.77 4.95
CA ASN A 290 -8.56 -6.97 6.20
C ASN A 290 -8.52 -5.79 7.21
N LEU A 291 -7.98 -4.63 6.83
CA LEU A 291 -7.87 -3.44 7.69
C LEU A 291 -9.26 -2.89 8.07
N ARG A 292 -9.47 -2.64 9.37
CA ARG A 292 -10.72 -2.11 9.93
C ARG A 292 -10.52 -0.72 10.55
N LEU A 293 -11.29 0.27 10.09
CA LEU A 293 -11.27 1.65 10.58
C LEU A 293 -12.66 2.07 11.11
N PRO A 294 -12.78 2.50 12.39
CA PRO A 294 -14.03 2.97 12.99
C PRO A 294 -14.41 4.38 12.51
N GLN A 295 -15.54 4.90 13.02
CA GLN A 295 -16.20 6.10 12.49
C GLN A 295 -15.36 7.38 12.58
N ASN A 296 -14.57 7.59 13.63
CA ASN A 296 -13.75 8.81 13.76
C ASN A 296 -12.29 8.60 13.31
N ALA A 297 -11.94 7.43 12.77
CA ALA A 297 -10.61 7.20 12.21
C ALA A 297 -10.47 7.83 10.81
N GLU A 298 -9.25 8.23 10.44
CA GLU A 298 -8.90 8.69 9.10
C GLU A 298 -7.73 7.88 8.52
N LEU A 299 -7.88 7.38 7.30
CA LEU A 299 -6.80 6.87 6.46
C LEU A 299 -6.54 7.85 5.31
N ASN A 300 -5.26 8.14 5.08
CA ASN A 300 -4.80 9.10 4.10
C ASN A 300 -3.66 8.50 3.26
N ILE A 301 -3.90 8.29 1.97
CA ILE A 301 -2.90 7.82 1.00
C ILE A 301 -2.68 8.97 0.01
N GLY A 302 -1.47 9.53 -0.02
CA GLY A 302 -1.27 10.85 -0.60
C GLY A 302 0.07 11.07 -1.30
N ASP A 303 0.04 11.49 -2.56
CA ASP A 303 1.25 11.77 -3.35
C ASP A 303 2.15 10.53 -3.52
N CYS A 304 1.53 9.38 -3.80
CA CYS A 304 2.21 8.09 -3.98
C CYS A 304 2.21 7.63 -5.44
N ARG A 305 3.24 6.88 -5.82
CA ARG A 305 3.32 6.19 -7.12
C ARG A 305 3.33 4.68 -6.89
N PHE A 306 2.56 3.94 -7.69
CA PHE A 306 2.40 2.49 -7.50
C PHE A 306 2.67 1.70 -8.78
N LYS A 307 3.31 0.53 -8.67
CA LYS A 307 3.18 -0.51 -9.71
C LYS A 307 1.91 -1.32 -9.44
N ARG A 308 1.77 -1.89 -8.25
CA ARG A 308 0.59 -2.62 -7.81
C ARG A 308 -0.02 -1.96 -6.58
N PHE A 309 -1.29 -1.54 -6.69
CA PHE A 309 -2.11 -1.01 -5.62
C PHE A 309 -3.28 -1.97 -5.37
N ARG A 310 -3.40 -2.53 -4.16
CA ARG A 310 -4.50 -3.44 -3.78
C ARG A 310 -5.13 -3.06 -2.45
N LEU A 311 -6.45 -2.89 -2.45
CA LEU A 311 -7.30 -2.88 -1.26
C LEU A 311 -8.19 -4.13 -1.30
N SER A 312 -8.16 -4.97 -0.27
CA SER A 312 -8.93 -6.21 -0.21
C SER A 312 -9.57 -6.37 1.17
N ASN A 313 -10.85 -6.72 1.25
CA ASN A 313 -11.60 -6.90 2.51
C ASN A 313 -11.52 -5.67 3.45
N PHE A 314 -11.34 -4.47 2.88
CA PHE A 314 -11.13 -3.23 3.63
C PHE A 314 -12.46 -2.67 4.12
N ARG A 315 -12.57 -2.42 5.44
CA ARG A 315 -13.77 -1.84 6.05
C ARG A 315 -13.44 -0.53 6.75
N ASN A 316 -13.84 0.57 6.15
CA ASN A 316 -13.70 1.91 6.70
C ASN A 316 -15.08 2.54 6.92
N ILE A 317 -15.42 2.81 8.18
CA ILE A 317 -16.64 3.58 8.54
C ILE A 317 -16.31 5.08 8.61
N GLY A 318 -15.06 5.43 8.94
CA GLY A 318 -14.57 6.80 8.99
C GLY A 318 -14.13 7.36 7.63
N LYS A 319 -13.07 8.15 7.62
CA LYS A 319 -12.64 8.93 6.45
C LYS A 319 -11.50 8.26 5.68
N PHE A 320 -11.65 8.08 4.37
CA PHE A 320 -10.59 7.58 3.49
C PHE A 320 -10.26 8.59 2.39
N LYS A 321 -9.01 9.10 2.39
CA LYS A 321 -8.51 10.03 1.37
C LYS A 321 -7.48 9.33 0.49
N LEU A 322 -7.64 9.45 -0.82
CA LEU A 322 -6.69 8.97 -1.84
C LEU A 322 -6.37 10.11 -2.81
N TYR A 323 -5.20 10.73 -2.70
CA TYR A 323 -4.86 11.89 -3.55
C TYR A 323 -3.52 11.77 -4.28
N LYS A 324 -3.44 12.40 -5.45
CA LYS A 324 -2.26 12.43 -6.34
C LYS A 324 -1.63 11.05 -6.53
N THR A 325 -2.47 10.07 -6.87
CA THR A 325 -2.06 8.67 -7.03
C THR A 325 -1.80 8.36 -8.50
N ASN A 326 -0.55 8.00 -8.80
CA ASN A 326 -0.06 7.75 -10.14
C ASN A 326 0.62 6.38 -10.25
N ILE A 327 0.99 5.97 -11.46
CA ILE A 327 1.83 4.79 -11.68
C ILE A 327 3.31 5.05 -11.36
N LEU A 328 4.05 3.97 -11.10
CA LEU A 328 5.49 3.94 -11.30
C LEU A 328 5.77 3.90 -12.81
N GLU A 329 6.46 4.94 -13.29
CA GLU A 329 6.86 5.10 -14.69
C GLU A 329 7.90 4.04 -15.10
N ASN A 330 7.90 3.67 -16.38
CA ASN A 330 8.84 2.72 -17.02
C ASN A 330 8.77 1.25 -16.57
N GLU A 331 7.87 0.89 -15.64
CA GLU A 331 7.55 -0.52 -15.36
C GLU A 331 6.45 -1.07 -16.29
N LYS A 332 6.20 -2.38 -16.22
CA LYS A 332 5.04 -3.06 -16.84
C LYS A 332 4.27 -3.88 -15.80
N GLY A 333 3.00 -4.14 -16.08
CA GLY A 333 2.11 -4.90 -15.20
C GLY A 333 1.50 -4.03 -14.10
N GLN A 334 1.23 -2.76 -14.39
CA GLN A 334 0.64 -1.84 -13.42
C GLN A 334 -0.81 -2.22 -13.12
N SER A 335 -1.16 -2.46 -11.85
CA SER A 335 -2.51 -2.89 -11.46
C SER A 335 -3.08 -2.04 -10.34
N PHE A 336 -4.32 -1.59 -10.51
CA PHE A 336 -5.12 -0.95 -9.47
C PHE A 336 -6.31 -1.84 -9.10
N GLN A 337 -6.40 -2.28 -7.85
CA GLN A 337 -7.38 -3.26 -7.39
C GLN A 337 -8.06 -2.81 -6.09
N ILE A 338 -9.39 -2.81 -6.07
CA ILE A 338 -10.21 -2.60 -4.87
C ILE A 338 -11.30 -3.67 -4.89
N GLU A 339 -11.34 -4.55 -3.89
CA GLU A 339 -12.26 -5.69 -3.87
C GLU A 339 -12.80 -6.00 -2.47
N ASN A 340 -14.07 -6.41 -2.42
CA ASN A 340 -14.77 -6.78 -1.18
C ASN A 340 -14.66 -5.68 -0.09
N THR A 341 -14.87 -4.41 -0.46
CA THR A 341 -14.67 -3.27 0.44
C THR A 341 -15.98 -2.60 0.85
N SER A 342 -16.00 -2.04 2.06
CA SER A 342 -17.06 -1.14 2.54
C SER A 342 -16.40 0.15 2.99
N ILE A 343 -16.65 1.23 2.27
CA ILE A 343 -15.97 2.51 2.39
C ILE A 343 -17.03 3.59 2.65
N GLY A 344 -16.94 4.21 3.83
CA GLY A 344 -17.79 5.28 4.35
C GLY A 344 -17.61 6.60 3.61
N ASP A 345 -17.12 7.61 4.33
CA ASP A 345 -16.73 8.90 3.74
C ASP A 345 -15.40 8.72 3.00
N ALA A 346 -15.39 8.99 1.69
CA ALA A 346 -14.17 8.94 0.89
C ALA A 346 -14.00 10.16 -0.02
N ASP A 347 -12.74 10.55 -0.24
CA ASP A 347 -12.35 11.67 -1.10
C ASP A 347 -11.16 11.26 -1.98
N PHE A 348 -11.41 11.10 -3.27
CA PHE A 348 -10.42 10.68 -4.26
C PHE A 348 -10.06 11.84 -5.19
N GLN A 349 -8.80 12.31 -5.16
CA GLN A 349 -8.36 13.51 -5.90
C GLN A 349 -7.17 13.25 -6.80
N GLY A 350 -7.29 13.51 -8.11
CA GLY A 350 -6.16 13.41 -9.04
C GLY A 350 -5.62 11.99 -9.15
N VAL A 351 -6.49 11.06 -9.56
CA VAL A 351 -6.16 9.64 -9.74
C VAL A 351 -6.38 9.26 -11.21
N ASN A 352 -5.32 8.86 -11.90
CA ASN A 352 -5.39 8.50 -13.32
C ASN A 352 -5.48 6.97 -13.50
N LEU A 353 -6.69 6.42 -13.42
CA LEU A 353 -6.93 4.98 -13.59
C LEU A 353 -6.65 4.48 -15.02
N LEU A 354 -6.70 5.37 -16.02
CA LEU A 354 -6.33 5.03 -17.40
C LEU A 354 -4.84 4.68 -17.54
N SER A 355 -3.98 5.16 -16.64
CA SER A 355 -2.53 4.89 -16.67
C SER A 355 -2.12 3.49 -16.20
N PHE A 356 -2.99 2.73 -15.53
CA PHE A 356 -2.72 1.37 -15.09
C PHE A 356 -3.04 0.35 -16.20
N ASP A 357 -2.23 -0.71 -16.35
CA ASP A 357 -2.46 -1.81 -17.32
C ASP A 357 -3.74 -2.59 -17.00
N ALA A 358 -4.07 -2.79 -15.73
CA ALA A 358 -5.30 -3.44 -15.27
C ALA A 358 -5.98 -2.65 -14.15
N VAL A 359 -7.31 -2.54 -14.19
CA VAL A 359 -8.13 -1.92 -13.13
C VAL A 359 -9.23 -2.89 -12.74
N LYS A 360 -9.14 -3.43 -11.52
CA LYS A 360 -10.04 -4.45 -10.97
C LYS A 360 -10.88 -3.87 -9.84
N LEU A 361 -12.19 -3.76 -10.03
CA LEU A 361 -13.12 -3.27 -9.01
C LEU A 361 -14.30 -4.24 -8.95
N PHE A 362 -14.62 -4.79 -7.78
CA PHE A 362 -15.81 -5.64 -7.57
C PHE A 362 -16.17 -5.80 -6.10
N ASP A 363 -17.43 -6.15 -5.83
CA ASP A 363 -17.98 -6.34 -4.48
C ASP A 363 -17.69 -5.15 -3.53
N ASN A 364 -17.85 -3.92 -4.03
CA ASN A 364 -17.51 -2.70 -3.29
C ASN A 364 -18.74 -1.88 -2.95
N ILE A 365 -18.83 -1.42 -1.70
CA ILE A 365 -19.85 -0.49 -1.22
C ILE A 365 -19.19 0.85 -0.93
N PHE A 366 -19.53 1.88 -1.70
CA PHE A 366 -19.15 3.27 -1.44
C PHE A 366 -20.35 4.03 -0.91
N HIS A 367 -20.30 4.48 0.35
CA HIS A 367 -21.42 5.21 0.97
C HIS A 367 -21.42 6.69 0.57
N ASN A 368 -20.27 7.36 0.66
CA ASN A 368 -20.11 8.78 0.34
C ASN A 368 -18.73 9.03 -0.29
N LEU A 369 -18.51 8.43 -1.47
CA LEU A 369 -17.31 8.68 -2.28
C LEU A 369 -17.48 9.96 -3.09
N LYS A 370 -16.74 11.00 -2.71
CA LYS A 370 -16.53 12.21 -3.50
C LYS A 370 -15.24 12.08 -4.31
N TYR A 371 -15.21 12.69 -5.49
CA TYR A 371 -13.96 12.74 -6.26
C TYR A 371 -13.79 14.01 -7.09
N THR A 372 -12.52 14.34 -7.37
CA THR A 372 -12.13 15.41 -8.29
C THR A 372 -10.96 14.95 -9.16
N ASN A 373 -10.97 15.31 -10.44
CA ASN A 373 -9.89 14.97 -11.40
C ASN A 373 -9.52 13.47 -11.43
N ILE A 374 -10.53 12.58 -11.38
CA ILE A 374 -10.31 11.16 -11.73
C ILE A 374 -10.42 11.01 -13.24
N ILE A 375 -9.48 10.26 -13.83
CA ILE A 375 -9.60 9.75 -15.20
C ILE A 375 -9.92 8.26 -15.09
N TRP A 376 -11.16 7.89 -15.40
CA TRP A 376 -11.62 6.51 -15.32
C TRP A 376 -11.08 5.64 -16.46
N LYS A 377 -10.98 4.32 -16.22
CA LYS A 377 -10.53 3.37 -17.24
C LYS A 377 -11.72 2.85 -18.08
N ASN A 378 -11.46 2.62 -19.38
CA ASN A 378 -12.47 2.16 -20.33
C ASN A 378 -12.93 0.71 -20.14
N LEU A 379 -12.12 -0.11 -19.47
CA LEU A 379 -12.47 -1.46 -19.05
C LEU A 379 -12.19 -1.56 -17.56
N VAL A 380 -13.21 -1.92 -16.79
CA VAL A 380 -13.08 -2.31 -15.38
C VAL A 380 -13.26 -3.82 -15.34
N GLU A 381 -12.21 -4.50 -14.90
CA GLU A 381 -12.19 -5.93 -14.71
C GLU A 381 -12.79 -6.30 -13.36
N VAL A 382 -13.20 -7.57 -13.26
CA VAL A 382 -13.48 -8.23 -11.98
C VAL A 382 -12.39 -9.28 -11.76
N GLY A 383 -12.24 -9.77 -10.53
CA GLY A 383 -11.22 -10.76 -10.18
C GLY A 383 -11.35 -12.09 -10.93
N GLU A 384 -10.45 -13.02 -10.65
CA GLU A 384 -10.51 -14.37 -11.21
C GLU A 384 -11.75 -15.09 -10.68
N ILE A 385 -12.74 -15.29 -11.57
CA ILE A 385 -14.03 -15.90 -11.26
C ILE A 385 -14.21 -17.08 -12.22
N THR A 386 -14.45 -18.27 -11.66
CA THR A 386 -14.50 -19.55 -12.39
C THR A 386 -15.73 -19.73 -13.29
N SER A 387 -16.75 -18.88 -13.16
CA SER A 387 -18.01 -18.94 -13.92
C SER A 387 -18.27 -17.62 -14.65
N ASP A 388 -18.45 -17.70 -15.97
CA ASP A 388 -18.79 -16.54 -16.80
C ASP A 388 -20.09 -15.84 -16.37
N LYS A 389 -21.08 -16.58 -15.85
CA LYS A 389 -22.33 -15.98 -15.33
C LYS A 389 -22.03 -15.08 -14.13
N ASN A 390 -21.32 -15.61 -13.14
CA ASN A 390 -20.94 -14.88 -11.93
C ASN A 390 -20.02 -13.68 -12.28
N ARG A 391 -19.16 -13.84 -13.30
CA ARG A 391 -18.30 -12.78 -13.83
C ARG A 391 -19.12 -11.63 -14.41
N LEU A 392 -20.13 -11.93 -15.24
CA LEU A 392 -21.04 -10.93 -15.82
C LEU A 392 -21.89 -10.23 -14.76
N GLU A 393 -22.41 -10.97 -13.78
CA GLU A 393 -23.21 -10.42 -12.67
C GLU A 393 -22.38 -9.43 -11.82
N LYS A 394 -21.16 -9.80 -11.42
CA LYS A 394 -20.25 -8.89 -10.70
C LYS A 394 -19.80 -7.70 -11.55
N GLN A 395 -19.56 -7.88 -12.86
CA GLN A 395 -19.26 -6.76 -13.75
C GLN A 395 -20.45 -5.80 -13.90
N GLN A 396 -21.69 -6.31 -13.95
CA GLN A 396 -22.89 -5.48 -13.97
C GLN A 396 -23.01 -4.65 -12.69
N ASP A 397 -22.88 -5.27 -11.51
CA ASP A 397 -23.02 -4.56 -10.24
C ASP A 397 -21.89 -3.55 -10.00
N THR A 398 -20.67 -3.86 -10.46
CA THR A 398 -19.55 -2.91 -10.48
C THR A 398 -19.89 -1.65 -11.28
N TYR A 399 -20.40 -1.79 -12.51
CA TYR A 399 -20.81 -0.62 -13.31
C TYR A 399 -22.01 0.11 -12.73
N ARG A 400 -22.94 -0.59 -12.06
CA ARG A 400 -24.05 0.03 -11.33
C ARG A 400 -23.54 0.91 -10.19
N THR A 401 -22.61 0.40 -9.39
CA THR A 401 -21.98 1.14 -8.29
C THR A 401 -21.21 2.36 -8.79
N LEU A 402 -20.41 2.21 -9.86
CA LEU A 402 -19.67 3.33 -10.48
C LEU A 402 -20.61 4.37 -11.11
N LYS A 403 -21.72 3.96 -11.74
CA LYS A 403 -22.78 4.85 -12.22
C LYS A 403 -23.39 5.65 -11.06
N ASN A 404 -23.72 5.01 -9.94
CA ASN A 404 -24.31 5.69 -8.79
C ASN A 404 -23.32 6.71 -8.17
N VAL A 405 -22.03 6.36 -8.07
CA VAL A 405 -20.96 7.25 -7.59
C VAL A 405 -20.78 8.47 -8.52
N THR A 406 -20.72 8.26 -9.84
CA THR A 406 -20.55 9.33 -10.83
C THR A 406 -21.77 10.26 -10.87
N GLN A 407 -23.00 9.71 -10.77
CA GLN A 407 -24.23 10.50 -10.59
C GLN A 407 -24.19 11.37 -9.33
N ALA A 408 -23.78 10.81 -8.18
CA ALA A 408 -23.69 11.55 -6.92
C ALA A 408 -22.67 12.70 -6.97
N ASN A 409 -21.63 12.56 -7.79
CA ASN A 409 -20.62 13.60 -8.06
C ASN A 409 -21.02 14.57 -9.21
N SER A 410 -22.24 14.45 -9.77
CA SER A 410 -22.71 15.23 -10.93
C SER A 410 -21.89 15.06 -12.22
N ASP A 411 -21.14 13.96 -12.34
CA ASP A 411 -20.40 13.57 -13.55
C ASP A 411 -21.31 12.77 -14.49
N TYR A 412 -22.30 13.46 -15.04
CA TYR A 412 -23.28 12.87 -15.96
C TYR A 412 -22.65 12.22 -17.21
N PRO A 413 -21.60 12.79 -17.86
CA PRO A 413 -20.95 12.14 -18.99
C PRO A 413 -20.39 10.76 -18.65
N GLN A 414 -19.69 10.62 -17.52
CA GLN A 414 -19.13 9.33 -17.09
C GLN A 414 -20.23 8.36 -16.60
N ALA A 415 -21.26 8.88 -15.93
CA ALA A 415 -22.39 8.08 -15.46
C ALA A 415 -23.14 7.39 -16.60
N ILE A 416 -23.32 8.08 -17.74
CA ILE A 416 -23.98 7.50 -18.93
C ILE A 416 -23.11 6.41 -19.55
N GLU A 417 -21.78 6.57 -19.53
CA GLU A 417 -20.88 5.54 -20.02
C GLU A 417 -20.93 4.28 -19.13
N PHE A 418 -20.91 4.43 -17.81
CA PHE A 418 -21.07 3.29 -16.90
C PHE A 418 -22.47 2.65 -17.02
N TYR A 419 -23.54 3.43 -17.19
CA TYR A 419 -24.86 2.90 -17.49
C TYR A 419 -24.88 2.07 -18.79
N ALA A 420 -24.27 2.56 -19.87
CA ALA A 420 -24.21 1.82 -21.13
C ALA A 420 -23.42 0.51 -20.99
N ARG A 421 -22.38 0.47 -20.15
CA ARG A 421 -21.63 -0.76 -19.82
C ARG A 421 -22.44 -1.72 -18.94
N GLU A 422 -23.17 -1.21 -17.93
CA GLU A 422 -24.13 -1.99 -17.13
C GLU A 422 -25.16 -2.69 -18.04
N MET A 423 -25.73 -1.96 -19.00
CA MET A 423 -26.73 -2.50 -19.94
C MET A 423 -26.15 -3.48 -20.97
N LYS A 424 -24.90 -3.29 -21.41
CA LYS A 424 -24.20 -4.29 -22.25
C LYS A 424 -24.02 -5.61 -21.51
N ASN A 425 -23.52 -5.58 -20.28
CA ASN A 425 -23.39 -6.79 -19.45
C ASN A 425 -24.76 -7.44 -19.17
N TYR A 426 -25.78 -6.63 -18.86
CA TYR A 426 -27.12 -7.14 -18.62
C TYR A 426 -27.71 -7.83 -19.86
N LYS A 427 -27.51 -7.26 -21.06
CA LYS A 427 -27.89 -7.89 -22.33
C LYS A 427 -27.18 -9.25 -22.53
N ASP A 428 -25.91 -9.37 -22.19
CA ASP A 428 -25.18 -10.64 -22.34
C ASP A 428 -25.60 -11.68 -21.28
N LEU A 429 -25.90 -11.26 -20.06
CA LEU A 429 -26.52 -12.10 -19.01
C LEU A 429 -27.91 -12.62 -19.41
N VAL A 430 -28.74 -11.75 -19.99
CA VAL A 430 -30.06 -12.08 -20.52
C VAL A 430 -29.96 -13.00 -21.76
N LYS A 431 -28.91 -12.86 -22.57
CA LYS A 431 -28.62 -13.72 -23.73
C LYS A 431 -28.16 -15.12 -23.32
N SER A 432 -27.46 -15.27 -22.19
CA SER A 432 -27.06 -16.58 -21.68
C SER A 432 -28.23 -17.32 -21.02
N ASN A 433 -29.04 -16.65 -20.21
CA ASN A 433 -30.18 -17.24 -19.49
C ASN A 433 -31.52 -17.00 -20.20
N LYS A 434 -31.65 -17.44 -21.47
CA LYS A 434 -32.80 -17.11 -22.35
C LYS A 434 -34.20 -17.45 -21.81
N ASN A 435 -34.30 -18.38 -20.86
CA ASN A 435 -35.55 -18.88 -20.29
C ASN A 435 -36.02 -18.06 -19.08
N ASP A 436 -35.11 -17.33 -18.43
CA ASP A 436 -35.36 -16.62 -17.17
C ASP A 436 -35.87 -15.18 -17.42
N TYR A 437 -35.83 -14.70 -18.67
CA TYR A 437 -36.13 -13.33 -19.06
C TYR A 437 -37.14 -13.24 -20.18
N SER A 438 -37.99 -12.20 -20.15
CA SER A 438 -39.05 -12.04 -21.15
C SER A 438 -38.49 -11.74 -22.54
N LEU A 439 -39.24 -12.15 -23.57
CA LEU A 439 -38.91 -11.83 -24.96
C LEU A 439 -38.96 -10.31 -25.22
N SER A 440 -39.77 -9.55 -24.46
CA SER A 440 -39.85 -8.10 -24.52
C SER A 440 -38.54 -7.42 -24.05
N ASP A 441 -38.00 -7.84 -22.91
CA ASP A 441 -36.73 -7.32 -22.38
C ASP A 441 -35.58 -7.59 -23.34
N ARG A 442 -35.57 -8.80 -23.92
CA ARG A 442 -34.58 -9.25 -24.90
C ARG A 442 -34.60 -8.39 -26.17
N ILE A 443 -35.79 -8.11 -26.72
CA ILE A 443 -35.93 -7.22 -27.88
C ILE A 443 -35.53 -5.79 -27.52
N THR A 444 -35.94 -5.28 -26.36
CA THR A 444 -35.64 -3.92 -25.89
C THR A 444 -34.13 -3.69 -25.73
N LEU A 445 -33.43 -4.63 -25.08
CA LEU A 445 -31.97 -4.56 -24.91
C LEU A 445 -31.23 -4.71 -26.24
N TRP A 446 -31.71 -5.57 -27.14
CA TRP A 446 -31.14 -5.70 -28.48
C TRP A 446 -31.32 -4.40 -29.30
N PHE A 447 -32.52 -3.82 -29.29
CA PHE A 447 -32.86 -2.62 -30.05
C PHE A 447 -32.07 -1.40 -29.59
N ASN A 448 -31.99 -1.13 -28.28
CA ASN A 448 -31.20 -0.01 -27.74
C ASN A 448 -29.69 -0.18 -28.02
N ASN A 449 -29.15 -1.39 -27.89
CA ASN A 449 -27.75 -1.66 -28.22
C ASN A 449 -27.46 -1.48 -29.71
N TRP A 450 -28.37 -1.93 -30.59
CA TRP A 450 -28.18 -1.87 -32.04
C TRP A 450 -28.34 -0.44 -32.57
N THR A 451 -29.38 0.28 -32.13
CA THR A 451 -29.71 1.61 -32.64
C THR A 451 -28.81 2.71 -32.09
N ASN A 452 -28.69 2.90 -30.76
CA ASN A 452 -27.99 4.07 -30.20
C ASN A 452 -26.85 3.75 -29.20
N ASP A 453 -26.51 2.47 -29.04
CA ASP A 453 -25.51 1.98 -28.07
C ASP A 453 -25.82 2.40 -26.62
N PHE A 454 -27.08 2.24 -26.21
CA PHE A 454 -27.63 2.65 -24.91
C PHE A 454 -27.50 4.16 -24.61
N GLY A 455 -27.64 4.98 -25.65
CA GLY A 455 -27.64 6.45 -25.58
C GLY A 455 -26.28 7.11 -25.82
N LEU A 456 -25.22 6.35 -26.10
CA LEU A 456 -23.88 6.90 -26.36
C LEU A 456 -23.76 7.56 -27.75
N ASN A 457 -24.50 7.06 -28.75
CA ASN A 457 -24.30 7.42 -30.15
C ASN A 457 -25.61 7.82 -30.84
N TRP A 458 -25.76 9.13 -31.11
CA TRP A 458 -26.91 9.71 -31.82
C TRP A 458 -26.81 9.60 -33.35
N TRP A 459 -25.60 9.37 -33.89
CA TRP A 459 -25.37 9.26 -35.33
C TRP A 459 -25.85 7.92 -35.88
N LYS A 460 -25.68 6.83 -35.14
CA LYS A 460 -26.19 5.49 -35.51
C LYS A 460 -27.70 5.48 -35.80
N PRO A 461 -28.61 5.93 -34.91
CA PRO A 461 -30.04 5.88 -35.19
C PRO A 461 -30.45 6.85 -36.31
N LEU A 462 -29.73 7.97 -36.51
CA LEU A 462 -29.94 8.86 -37.66
C LEU A 462 -29.57 8.17 -38.98
N LEU A 463 -28.41 7.49 -39.05
CA LEU A 463 -28.00 6.75 -40.25
C LEU A 463 -28.98 5.60 -40.55
N ILE A 464 -29.43 4.87 -39.53
CA ILE A 464 -30.45 3.83 -39.67
C ILE A 464 -31.77 4.42 -40.19
N LEU A 465 -32.19 5.59 -39.68
CA LEU A 465 -33.38 6.30 -40.16
C LEU A 465 -33.26 6.66 -41.65
N LEU A 466 -32.15 7.26 -42.08
CA LEU A 466 -31.93 7.62 -43.48
C LEU A 466 -31.93 6.40 -44.42
N VAL A 467 -31.30 5.29 -44.01
CA VAL A 467 -31.29 4.04 -44.79
C VAL A 467 -32.68 3.40 -44.86
N LEU A 468 -33.41 3.34 -43.75
CA LEU A 468 -34.79 2.81 -43.74
C LEU A 468 -35.75 3.69 -44.53
N THR A 469 -35.60 5.02 -44.46
CA THR A 469 -36.37 5.97 -45.27
C THR A 469 -36.19 5.66 -46.75
N LEU A 470 -34.94 5.49 -47.21
CA LEU A 470 -34.64 5.11 -48.59
C LEU A 470 -35.28 3.76 -48.96
N LEU A 471 -35.12 2.73 -48.13
CA LEU A 471 -35.66 1.39 -48.41
C LEU A 471 -37.19 1.36 -48.45
N PHE A 472 -37.86 1.98 -47.48
CA PHE A 472 -39.32 2.05 -47.43
C PHE A 472 -39.88 2.96 -48.54
N TYR A 473 -39.17 4.01 -48.92
CA TYR A 473 -39.56 4.87 -50.04
C TYR A 473 -39.46 4.15 -51.39
N LEU A 474 -38.40 3.38 -51.64
CA LEU A 474 -38.28 2.53 -52.83
C LEU A 474 -39.38 1.46 -52.87
N LEU A 475 -39.67 0.84 -51.73
CA LEU A 475 -40.73 -0.18 -51.60
C LEU A 475 -42.13 0.43 -51.79
N LEU A 476 -42.34 1.68 -51.35
CA LEU A 476 -43.55 2.47 -51.60
C LEU A 476 -43.72 2.79 -53.09
N LEU A 477 -42.68 3.28 -53.77
CA LEU A 477 -42.71 3.54 -55.22
C LEU A 477 -43.04 2.27 -56.01
N TRP A 478 -42.42 1.14 -55.65
CA TRP A 478 -42.73 -0.17 -56.23
C TRP A 478 -44.19 -0.58 -56.00
N SER A 479 -44.73 -0.37 -54.79
CA SER A 479 -46.14 -0.67 -54.48
C SER A 479 -47.18 0.23 -55.16
N LEU A 480 -46.72 1.32 -55.80
CA LEU A 480 -47.53 2.27 -56.57
C LEU A 480 -47.26 2.16 -58.09
N ASP A 481 -46.52 1.13 -58.53
CA ASP A 481 -46.05 0.93 -59.91
C ASP A 481 -45.34 2.15 -60.53
N MET A 482 -44.70 2.99 -59.70
CA MET A 482 -44.02 4.21 -60.16
C MET A 482 -42.55 3.96 -60.56
N PRO A 483 -42.06 4.57 -61.65
CA PRO A 483 -40.71 4.33 -62.16
C PRO A 483 -39.64 4.92 -61.23
N ILE A 484 -38.92 4.04 -60.53
CA ILE A 484 -37.91 4.36 -59.49
C ILE A 484 -36.82 5.35 -59.98
N LEU A 485 -36.46 5.29 -61.26
CA LEU A 485 -35.42 6.14 -61.87
C LEU A 485 -35.90 7.53 -62.30
N ASN A 486 -37.19 7.85 -62.19
CA ASN A 486 -37.70 9.18 -62.55
C ASN A 486 -37.37 10.21 -61.46
N SER A 487 -36.63 11.26 -61.82
CA SER A 487 -36.23 12.37 -60.93
C SER A 487 -37.41 13.04 -60.24
N ASP A 488 -38.57 13.11 -60.91
CA ASP A 488 -39.75 13.84 -60.45
C ASP A 488 -40.39 13.22 -59.21
N HIS A 489 -40.06 11.95 -58.88
CA HIS A 489 -40.51 11.33 -57.65
C HIS A 489 -39.58 11.66 -56.48
N TRP A 490 -38.27 11.75 -56.69
CA TRP A 490 -37.27 11.91 -55.61
C TRP A 490 -37.46 13.16 -54.75
N GLN A 491 -38.10 14.22 -55.25
CA GLN A 491 -38.50 15.38 -54.44
C GLN A 491 -39.36 15.00 -53.22
N TYR A 492 -40.16 13.93 -53.32
CA TYR A 492 -41.05 13.48 -52.25
C TYR A 492 -40.34 12.70 -51.13
N ILE A 493 -39.06 12.32 -51.28
CA ILE A 493 -38.34 11.57 -50.22
C ILE A 493 -38.19 12.37 -48.93
N ILE A 494 -37.99 13.69 -49.04
CA ILE A 494 -37.92 14.61 -47.88
C ILE A 494 -39.29 14.75 -47.22
N GLN A 495 -40.37 14.75 -48.02
CA GLN A 495 -41.74 14.74 -47.50
C GLN A 495 -42.06 13.40 -46.81
N PHE A 496 -41.56 12.27 -47.33
CA PHE A 496 -41.74 10.96 -46.72
C PHE A 496 -41.03 10.84 -45.36
N LEU A 497 -39.83 11.43 -45.24
CA LEU A 497 -39.06 11.57 -43.97
C LEU A 497 -39.69 12.55 -42.95
N ASN A 498 -40.76 13.25 -43.29
CA ASN A 498 -41.47 14.10 -42.35
C ASN A 498 -42.55 13.27 -41.62
N PRO A 499 -42.47 13.06 -40.30
CA PRO A 499 -43.45 12.24 -39.58
C PRO A 499 -44.89 12.79 -39.65
N ILE A 500 -45.04 14.09 -39.94
CA ILE A 500 -46.32 14.82 -40.02
C ILE A 500 -46.85 14.91 -41.47
N HIS A 501 -46.26 14.18 -42.43
CA HIS A 501 -46.74 14.22 -43.81
C HIS A 501 -48.19 13.74 -43.95
N LYS A 502 -48.97 14.45 -44.78
CA LYS A 502 -50.34 14.08 -45.15
C LYS A 502 -50.35 12.95 -46.18
N PHE A 503 -51.41 12.16 -46.16
CA PHE A 503 -51.57 10.90 -46.92
C PHE A 503 -52.20 11.10 -48.31
N ASP A 504 -52.41 12.34 -48.73
CA ASP A 504 -53.31 12.75 -49.83
C ASP A 504 -52.96 12.17 -51.21
N TRP A 505 -51.81 11.50 -51.35
CA TRP A 505 -51.28 10.87 -52.57
C TRP A 505 -51.08 9.34 -52.47
N VAL A 506 -51.32 8.72 -51.31
CA VAL A 506 -51.05 7.29 -51.06
C VAL A 506 -52.35 6.48 -51.09
N ILE A 507 -52.75 6.04 -52.29
CA ILE A 507 -54.00 5.31 -52.52
C ILE A 507 -53.72 3.80 -52.60
N GLY A 508 -54.48 3.00 -51.85
CA GLY A 508 -54.40 1.53 -51.85
C GLY A 508 -53.94 0.91 -50.52
N PHE A 509 -54.28 -0.37 -50.29
CA PHE A 509 -54.00 -1.05 -49.02
C PHE A 509 -52.50 -1.23 -48.74
N LEU A 510 -51.75 -1.76 -49.71
CA LEU A 510 -50.33 -2.07 -49.56
C LEU A 510 -49.48 -0.80 -49.34
N PRO A 511 -49.60 0.28 -50.16
CA PRO A 511 -48.92 1.56 -49.90
C PRO A 511 -49.18 2.14 -48.51
N ASN A 512 -50.43 2.07 -48.02
CA ASN A 512 -50.78 2.54 -46.68
C ASN A 512 -50.19 1.66 -45.56
N LEU A 513 -50.18 0.33 -45.73
CA LEU A 513 -49.54 -0.58 -44.79
C LEU A 513 -48.03 -0.31 -44.66
N ILE A 514 -47.35 -0.10 -45.80
CA ILE A 514 -45.92 0.25 -45.85
C ILE A 514 -45.65 1.54 -45.08
N ASN A 515 -46.46 2.57 -45.29
CA ASN A 515 -46.33 3.86 -44.61
C ASN A 515 -46.58 3.75 -43.10
N VAL A 516 -47.62 3.04 -42.67
CA VAL A 516 -47.90 2.80 -41.24
C VAL A 516 -46.72 2.09 -40.55
N ILE A 517 -46.16 1.05 -41.18
CA ILE A 517 -44.99 0.34 -40.64
C ILE A 517 -43.76 1.28 -40.59
N PHE A 518 -43.53 2.08 -41.63
CA PHE A 518 -42.44 3.06 -41.64
C PHE A 518 -42.58 4.06 -40.48
N LYS A 519 -43.75 4.65 -40.26
CA LYS A 519 -44.00 5.62 -39.17
C LYS A 519 -43.73 5.05 -37.77
N VAL A 520 -43.95 3.74 -37.56
CA VAL A 520 -43.57 3.07 -36.30
C VAL A 520 -42.05 3.04 -36.13
N PHE A 521 -41.30 2.65 -37.17
CA PHE A 521 -39.83 2.65 -37.11
C PHE A 521 -39.24 4.07 -37.02
N GLU A 522 -39.79 5.02 -37.77
CA GLU A 522 -39.43 6.44 -37.74
C GLU A 522 -39.60 7.03 -36.33
N GLY A 523 -40.77 6.86 -35.72
CA GLY A 523 -41.03 7.36 -34.37
C GLY A 523 -40.10 6.75 -33.32
N LEU A 524 -39.82 5.44 -33.42
CA LEU A 524 -38.85 4.77 -32.55
C LEU A 524 -37.43 5.31 -32.75
N LEU A 525 -36.98 5.54 -33.99
CA LEU A 525 -35.63 6.04 -34.27
C LEU A 525 -35.46 7.51 -33.90
N ILE A 526 -36.48 8.36 -34.11
CA ILE A 526 -36.51 9.74 -33.62
C ILE A 526 -36.39 9.75 -32.09
N TYR A 527 -37.10 8.86 -31.38
CA TYR A 527 -36.93 8.71 -29.93
C TYR A 527 -35.50 8.31 -29.54
N GLN A 528 -34.88 7.35 -30.24
CA GLN A 528 -33.50 6.92 -29.99
C GLN A 528 -32.47 8.03 -30.26
N ILE A 529 -32.69 8.85 -31.30
CA ILE A 529 -31.92 10.07 -31.59
C ILE A 529 -32.03 11.07 -30.43
N ILE A 530 -33.26 11.41 -30.00
CA ILE A 530 -33.50 12.35 -28.88
C ILE A 530 -32.85 11.84 -27.60
N GLN A 531 -32.98 10.54 -27.29
CA GLN A 531 -32.39 9.95 -26.09
C GLN A 531 -30.87 10.09 -26.07
N ALA A 532 -30.21 9.86 -27.22
CA ALA A 532 -28.75 9.97 -27.34
C ALA A 532 -28.25 11.42 -27.41
N PHE A 533 -29.00 12.35 -28.02
CA PHE A 533 -28.67 13.78 -27.98
C PHE A 533 -28.75 14.35 -26.56
N ARG A 534 -29.71 13.89 -25.75
CA ARG A 534 -29.88 14.33 -24.36
C ARG A 534 -28.77 13.85 -23.42
N LYS A 535 -27.72 13.16 -23.88
CA LYS A 535 -26.62 12.68 -23.00
C LYS A 535 -25.98 13.77 -22.14
N TYR A 536 -25.85 15.01 -22.64
CA TYR A 536 -25.28 16.11 -21.84
C TYR A 536 -26.30 16.90 -21.01
N THR A 537 -27.59 16.57 -21.10
CA THR A 537 -28.70 17.27 -20.40
C THR A 537 -29.60 16.34 -19.59
N ARG A 538 -29.33 15.04 -19.61
CA ARG A 538 -30.07 14.01 -18.86
C ARG A 538 -29.53 13.94 -17.43
N LYS A 539 -30.35 14.38 -16.47
CA LYS A 539 -30.31 13.78 -15.14
C LYS A 539 -30.80 12.33 -15.31
N LEU A 540 -29.89 11.38 -15.02
CA LEU A 540 -30.13 9.93 -15.15
C LEU A 540 -31.05 9.42 -14.04
#